data_AF-A0A1Q7JCN3-F1
#
_entry.id   AF-A0A1Q7JCN3-F1
#
_cell.length_a   1.000
_cell.length_b   1.000
_cell.length_c   1.000
_cell.angle_alpha   90.00
_cell.angle_beta   90.00
_cell.angle_gamma   90.00
#
_symmetry.space_group_name_H-M   'P 1'
#
loop_
_entity.id
_entity.type
_entity.pdbx_description
1 polymer ?
#
loop_
_entity_poly.entity_id
_entity_poly.type
_entity_poly.pdbx_seq_one_letter_code
_entity_poly.pdbx_strand_id
1 'polypeptide(L)'
;MAANDKMTGGGKLGDGRDFATFGFEARSTGGQLEWVQHCGKGVNSGSPTCALGNFTFHGAIAAGSYSAVSDQPNCRAWSGTGTAKFKDVPSRNGTYTFTVNAACDNGQPGRGTDFIDIAIGDYQDSGYLTGGNIQLHKKD
;
A
#
# COMPACT_ATOMS: atom_id res chain seq x y z
N MET A 1 -24.47 9.66 7.15
CA MET A 1 -23.95 8.50 7.89
C MET A 1 -23.08 7.70 6.93
N ALA A 2 -21.77 7.63 7.14
CA ALA A 2 -20.86 7.01 6.17
C ALA A 2 -20.91 5.48 6.27
N ALA A 3 -21.38 4.84 5.21
CA ALA A 3 -21.76 3.43 5.17
C ALA A 3 -20.60 2.44 4.94
N ASN A 4 -19.33 2.88 4.78
CA ASN A 4 -18.21 1.97 4.49
C ASN A 4 -17.01 2.22 5.41
N ASP A 5 -17.01 1.53 6.55
CA ASP A 5 -16.06 1.71 7.67
C ASP A 5 -14.86 0.76 7.63
N LYS A 6 -14.78 -0.08 6.58
CA LYS A 6 -13.72 -1.07 6.43
C LYS A 6 -13.30 -1.20 4.98
N MET A 7 -11.99 -1.29 4.76
CA MET A 7 -11.40 -1.68 3.49
C MET A 7 -10.38 -2.78 3.73
N THR A 8 -10.37 -3.80 2.88
CA THR A 8 -9.33 -4.83 2.88
C THR A 8 -8.73 -4.92 1.52
N GLY A 9 -7.50 -5.34 1.42
CA GLY A 9 -6.95 -5.62 0.12
C GLY A 9 -5.60 -6.26 0.20
N GLY A 10 -5.12 -6.64 -0.96
CA GLY A 10 -3.77 -7.07 -1.16
C GLY A 10 -3.52 -7.25 -2.63
N GLY A 11 -2.29 -7.02 -3.04
CA GLY A 11 -1.97 -7.06 -4.44
C GLY A 11 -0.55 -6.72 -4.75
N LYS A 12 -0.35 -6.41 -6.03
CA LYS A 12 0.93 -6.15 -6.64
C LYS A 12 0.85 -4.86 -7.43
N LEU A 13 1.88 -4.02 -7.30
CA LEU A 13 2.16 -2.92 -8.22
C LEU A 13 3.37 -3.25 -9.07
N GLY A 14 3.38 -2.78 -10.30
CA GLY A 14 4.47 -3.02 -11.24
C GLY A 14 4.54 -4.46 -11.75
N ASP A 15 5.49 -4.72 -12.63
CA ASP A 15 5.71 -6.00 -13.27
C ASP A 15 7.21 -6.30 -13.40
N GLY A 16 7.54 -7.45 -14.00
CA GLY A 16 8.93 -7.87 -14.10
C GLY A 16 9.65 -7.92 -12.74
N ARG A 17 10.71 -7.13 -12.59
CA ARG A 17 11.58 -7.08 -11.40
C ARG A 17 11.32 -5.89 -10.48
N ASP A 18 10.73 -4.82 -11.00
CA ASP A 18 10.36 -3.63 -10.23
C ASP A 18 8.89 -3.74 -9.85
N PHE A 19 8.66 -4.37 -8.70
CA PHE A 19 7.32 -4.55 -8.19
C PHE A 19 7.28 -4.45 -6.67
N ALA A 20 6.13 -4.03 -6.19
CA ALA A 20 5.75 -4.08 -4.81
C ALA A 20 4.65 -5.12 -4.60
N THR A 21 4.60 -5.73 -3.43
CA THR A 21 3.45 -6.51 -2.97
C THR A 21 2.97 -5.99 -1.64
N PHE A 22 1.67 -6.01 -1.41
CA PHE A 22 1.09 -5.48 -0.19
C PHE A 22 -0.14 -6.25 0.26
N GLY A 23 -0.51 -6.06 1.52
CA GLY A 23 -1.76 -6.50 2.11
C GLY A 23 -2.19 -5.55 3.21
N PHE A 24 -3.49 -5.32 3.37
CA PHE A 24 -3.99 -4.47 4.44
C PHE A 24 -5.41 -4.84 4.89
N GLU A 25 -5.70 -4.45 6.13
CA GLU A 25 -7.04 -4.28 6.66
C GLU A 25 -7.10 -2.92 7.34
N ALA A 26 -7.94 -2.03 6.85
CA ALA A 26 -8.09 -0.65 7.31
C ALA A 26 -9.53 -0.38 7.75
N ARG A 27 -9.70 0.26 8.90
CA ARG A 27 -11.01 0.70 9.44
C ARG A 27 -10.85 1.93 10.33
N SER A 28 -11.96 2.59 10.70
CA SER A 28 -11.91 3.74 11.62
C SER A 28 -11.24 3.45 12.97
N THR A 29 -11.29 2.22 13.45
CA THR A 29 -10.64 1.82 14.71
C THR A 29 -9.16 1.45 14.57
N GLY A 30 -8.58 1.59 13.37
CA GLY A 30 -7.20 1.26 13.06
C GLY A 30 -7.09 0.06 12.11
N GLY A 31 -5.97 -0.67 12.16
CA GLY A 31 -5.72 -1.75 11.22
C GLY A 31 -4.24 -2.00 10.98
N GLN A 32 -3.94 -2.78 9.94
CA GLN A 32 -2.59 -3.19 9.59
C GLN A 32 -2.33 -3.04 8.09
N LEU A 33 -1.07 -2.73 7.77
CA LEU A 33 -0.55 -2.68 6.41
C LEU A 33 0.77 -3.46 6.38
N GLU A 34 0.91 -4.33 5.40
CA GLU A 34 2.19 -4.91 5.03
C GLU A 34 2.55 -4.45 3.62
N TRP A 35 3.79 -4.02 3.44
CA TRP A 35 4.32 -3.60 2.15
C TRP A 35 5.70 -4.21 1.95
N VAL A 36 5.94 -4.75 0.76
CA VAL A 36 7.24 -5.31 0.38
C VAL A 36 7.63 -4.74 -0.97
N GLN A 37 8.69 -3.92 -0.99
CA GLN A 37 9.33 -3.51 -2.23
C GLN A 37 10.37 -4.57 -2.62
N HIS A 38 10.25 -5.11 -3.82
CA HIS A 38 11.20 -6.12 -4.30
C HIS A 38 12.40 -5.49 -5.01
N CYS A 39 12.21 -4.36 -5.70
CA CYS A 39 13.30 -3.58 -6.29
C CYS A 39 12.96 -2.11 -6.48
N GLY A 40 13.89 -1.17 -6.28
CA GLY A 40 13.59 0.26 -6.46
C GLY A 40 13.26 0.65 -7.90
N LYS A 41 12.39 1.65 -8.08
CA LYS A 41 12.08 2.24 -9.40
C LYS A 41 13.33 2.77 -10.08
N GLY A 42 13.52 2.40 -11.36
CA GLY A 42 14.64 2.87 -12.20
C GLY A 42 15.93 2.04 -12.09
N VAL A 43 15.95 0.95 -11.35
CA VAL A 43 17.06 -0.01 -11.36
C VAL A 43 17.00 -0.85 -12.64
N ASN A 44 18.15 -1.03 -13.31
CA ASN A 44 18.26 -1.72 -14.60
C ASN A 44 17.56 -3.09 -14.61
N SER A 45 16.53 -3.22 -15.44
CA SER A 45 15.70 -4.43 -15.60
C SER A 45 16.47 -5.66 -16.09
N GLY A 46 17.68 -5.48 -16.63
CA GLY A 46 18.59 -6.56 -17.07
C GLY A 46 19.52 -7.12 -15.99
N SER A 47 19.58 -6.54 -14.79
CA SER A 47 20.44 -7.05 -13.71
C SER A 47 19.89 -8.35 -13.11
N PRO A 48 20.69 -9.41 -12.94
CA PRO A 48 20.24 -10.67 -12.35
C PRO A 48 19.81 -10.53 -10.88
N THR A 49 20.30 -9.51 -10.17
CA THR A 49 19.93 -9.15 -8.80
C THR A 49 19.35 -7.73 -8.76
N CYS A 50 18.33 -7.50 -7.93
CA CYS A 50 18.02 -6.13 -7.55
C CYS A 50 19.15 -5.63 -6.64
N ALA A 51 19.90 -4.64 -7.09
CA ALA A 51 21.06 -4.17 -6.34
C ALA A 51 20.66 -3.31 -5.13
N LEU A 52 19.54 -2.58 -5.21
CA LEU A 52 19.12 -1.61 -4.21
C LEU A 52 17.59 -1.43 -4.19
N GLY A 53 17.06 -1.07 -3.02
CA GLY A 53 15.67 -0.64 -2.84
C GLY A 53 14.73 -1.74 -2.35
N ASN A 54 15.26 -2.91 -1.96
CA ASN A 54 14.46 -3.94 -1.33
C ASN A 54 14.20 -3.61 0.15
N PHE A 55 12.92 -3.58 0.54
CA PHE A 55 12.55 -3.44 1.94
C PHE A 55 11.20 -4.10 2.23
N THR A 56 11.00 -4.46 3.49
CA THR A 56 9.68 -4.80 4.04
C THR A 56 9.25 -3.72 5.02
N PHE A 57 7.94 -3.49 5.10
CA PHE A 57 7.33 -2.54 6.02
C PHE A 57 6.10 -3.17 6.65
N HIS A 58 6.00 -3.08 7.98
CA HIS A 58 4.83 -3.48 8.74
C HIS A 58 4.27 -2.26 9.47
N GLY A 59 3.13 -1.78 9.01
CA GLY A 59 2.44 -0.58 9.50
C GLY A 59 1.24 -0.91 10.39
N ALA A 60 1.08 -0.12 11.44
CA ALA A 60 -0.14 -0.02 12.21
C ALA A 60 -0.90 1.25 11.78
N ILE A 61 -2.15 1.08 11.35
CA ILE A 61 -3.02 2.18 10.95
C ILE A 61 -3.54 2.86 12.21
N ALA A 62 -3.42 4.19 12.27
CA ALA A 62 -3.89 4.98 13.40
C ALA A 62 -5.43 5.00 13.44
N ALA A 63 -6.00 4.76 14.63
CA ALA A 63 -7.43 4.93 14.84
C ALA A 63 -7.83 6.39 14.52
N GLY A 64 -8.95 6.56 13.83
CA GLY A 64 -9.46 7.86 13.36
C GLY A 64 -8.82 8.40 12.09
N SER A 65 -7.76 7.79 11.55
CA SER A 65 -7.14 8.24 10.29
C SER A 65 -7.91 7.81 9.04
N TYR A 66 -8.69 6.74 9.13
CA TYR A 66 -9.46 6.19 8.02
C TYR A 66 -10.57 7.15 7.59
N SER A 67 -10.57 7.53 6.32
CA SER A 67 -11.47 8.53 5.78
C SER A 67 -11.83 8.26 4.32
N ALA A 68 -12.90 8.92 3.85
CA ALA A 68 -13.26 8.94 2.44
C ALA A 68 -12.35 9.91 1.67
N VAL A 69 -12.00 9.55 0.44
CA VAL A 69 -11.34 10.46 -0.49
C VAL A 69 -12.40 11.33 -1.17
N SER A 70 -12.17 12.65 -1.25
CA SER A 70 -13.12 13.58 -1.89
C SER A 70 -13.41 13.16 -3.32
N ASP A 71 -14.67 13.21 -3.72
CA ASP A 71 -15.14 12.92 -5.09
C ASP A 71 -14.81 11.51 -5.61
N GLN A 72 -14.37 10.61 -4.72
CA GLN A 72 -14.02 9.23 -5.05
C GLN A 72 -14.74 8.27 -4.08
N PRO A 73 -16.02 7.95 -4.32
CA PRO A 73 -16.87 7.24 -3.36
C PRO A 73 -16.37 5.84 -2.99
N ASN A 74 -15.62 5.22 -3.89
CA ASN A 74 -15.05 3.88 -3.78
C ASN A 74 -13.61 3.86 -3.25
N CYS A 75 -13.04 5.04 -2.93
CA CYS A 75 -11.68 5.17 -2.44
C CYS A 75 -11.63 5.57 -0.96
N ARG A 76 -10.61 5.07 -0.25
CA ARG A 76 -10.37 5.38 1.16
C ARG A 76 -8.92 5.78 1.37
N ALA A 77 -8.70 6.64 2.35
CA ALA A 77 -7.39 7.10 2.78
C ALA A 77 -7.19 6.76 4.26
N TRP A 78 -5.94 6.55 4.66
CA TRP A 78 -5.57 6.35 6.06
C TRP A 78 -4.07 6.59 6.26
N SER A 79 -3.66 6.71 7.52
CA SER A 79 -2.27 6.93 7.87
C SER A 79 -1.90 6.20 9.16
N GLY A 80 -0.60 6.14 9.45
CA GLY A 80 -0.11 5.52 10.66
C GLY A 80 1.40 5.49 10.73
N THR A 81 1.92 4.58 11.54
CA THR A 81 3.35 4.37 11.72
C THR A 81 3.67 2.89 11.60
N GLY A 82 4.87 2.57 11.15
CA GLY A 82 5.34 1.20 11.04
C GLY A 82 6.84 1.08 11.04
N THR A 83 7.33 -0.15 11.02
CA THR A 83 8.75 -0.44 11.00
C THR A 83 9.15 -0.93 9.61
N ALA A 84 10.16 -0.28 9.03
CA ALA A 84 10.80 -0.70 7.79
C ALA A 84 12.07 -1.49 8.07
N LYS A 85 12.30 -2.54 7.30
CA LYS A 85 13.56 -3.29 7.23
C LYS A 85 14.08 -3.26 5.80
N PHE A 86 15.12 -2.47 5.58
CA PHE A 86 15.83 -2.35 4.32
C PHE A 86 16.91 -3.42 4.24
N LYS A 87 16.81 -4.28 3.24
CA LYS A 87 17.72 -5.40 3.06
C LYS A 87 19.12 -4.94 2.68
N ASP A 88 19.20 -3.98 1.75
CA ASP A 88 20.46 -3.55 1.15
C ASP A 88 21.12 -2.41 1.92
N VAL A 89 20.36 -1.68 2.74
CA VAL A 89 20.84 -0.54 3.52
C VAL A 89 20.32 -0.61 4.96
N PRO A 90 20.83 -1.52 5.81
CA PRO A 90 20.31 -1.73 7.16
C PRO A 90 20.35 -0.50 8.07
N SER A 91 21.20 0.49 7.78
CA SER A 91 21.23 1.78 8.48
C SER A 91 19.95 2.61 8.31
N ARG A 92 19.11 2.29 7.31
CA ARG A 92 17.77 2.85 7.13
C ARG A 92 16.68 2.08 7.87
N ASN A 93 16.99 1.01 8.59
CA ASN A 93 15.98 0.32 9.40
C ASN A 93 15.45 1.27 10.47
N GLY A 94 14.13 1.28 10.67
CA GLY A 94 13.55 2.18 11.64
C GLY A 94 12.04 2.30 11.55
N THR A 95 11.51 3.19 12.38
CA THR A 95 10.10 3.54 12.39
C THR A 95 9.83 4.72 11.46
N TYR A 96 8.83 4.57 10.61
CA TYR A 96 8.41 5.56 9.63
C TYR A 96 6.92 5.84 9.77
N THR A 97 6.53 7.08 9.48
CA THR A 97 5.14 7.40 9.18
C THR A 97 4.81 6.92 7.77
N PHE A 98 3.56 6.52 7.56
CA PHE A 98 3.04 6.23 6.24
C PHE A 98 1.67 6.85 6.04
N THR A 99 1.32 7.10 4.78
CA THR A 99 0.00 7.55 4.36
C THR A 99 -0.39 6.78 3.11
N VAL A 100 -1.59 6.20 3.12
CA VAL A 100 -2.28 5.76 1.91
C VAL A 100 -3.20 6.90 1.52
N ASN A 101 -2.84 7.64 0.47
CA ASN A 101 -3.62 8.79 -0.02
C ASN A 101 -4.92 8.34 -0.68
N ALA A 102 -4.88 7.19 -1.35
CA ALA A 102 -6.05 6.55 -1.93
C ALA A 102 -5.81 5.04 -2.07
N ALA A 103 -6.75 4.23 -1.60
CA ALA A 103 -6.94 2.86 -2.04
C ALA A 103 -8.37 2.74 -2.57
N CYS A 104 -8.52 2.25 -3.79
CA CYS A 104 -9.78 2.30 -4.55
C CYS A 104 -10.21 0.89 -4.96
N ASP A 105 -11.45 0.54 -4.64
CA ASP A 105 -12.14 -0.65 -5.14
C ASP A 105 -12.91 -0.27 -6.42
N ASN A 106 -12.41 -0.67 -7.58
CA ASN A 106 -13.01 -0.36 -8.88
C ASN A 106 -13.69 -1.61 -9.50
N GLY A 107 -14.02 -2.60 -8.66
CA GLY A 107 -14.75 -3.80 -9.07
C GLY A 107 -13.86 -5.03 -9.27
N GLN A 108 -14.51 -6.18 -9.36
CA GLN A 108 -13.85 -7.48 -9.46
C GLN A 108 -13.77 -7.98 -10.92
N PRO A 109 -12.64 -8.54 -11.37
CA PRO A 109 -11.39 -8.71 -10.62
C PRO A 109 -10.64 -7.37 -10.47
N GLY A 110 -10.01 -7.14 -9.31
CA GLY A 110 -9.27 -5.91 -9.01
C GLY A 110 -8.02 -5.65 -9.87
N ARG A 111 -7.51 -6.67 -10.56
CA ARG A 111 -6.35 -6.54 -11.46
C ARG A 111 -6.68 -5.61 -12.64
N GLY A 112 -5.90 -4.55 -12.78
CA GLY A 112 -6.03 -3.55 -13.84
C GLY A 112 -7.09 -2.48 -13.56
N THR A 113 -7.81 -2.58 -12.45
CA THR A 113 -8.92 -1.69 -12.09
C THR A 113 -8.70 -1.04 -10.73
N ASP A 114 -8.38 -1.82 -9.71
CA ASP A 114 -8.12 -1.30 -8.37
C ASP A 114 -6.83 -0.47 -8.36
N PHE A 115 -6.80 0.54 -7.50
CA PHE A 115 -5.73 1.52 -7.43
C PHE A 115 -5.26 1.70 -6.00
N ILE A 116 -3.97 1.94 -5.81
CA ILE A 116 -3.41 2.38 -4.53
C ILE A 116 -2.36 3.47 -4.76
N ASP A 117 -2.29 4.45 -3.86
CA ASP A 117 -1.26 5.49 -3.76
C ASP A 117 -0.79 5.56 -2.30
N ILE A 118 0.50 5.30 -2.09
CA ILE A 118 1.11 5.19 -0.76
C ILE A 118 2.43 5.95 -0.69
N ALA A 119 2.66 6.57 0.47
CA ALA A 119 3.96 7.09 0.90
C ALA A 119 4.38 6.45 2.23
N ILE A 120 5.66 6.06 2.36
CA ILE A 120 6.29 5.52 3.58
C ILE A 120 7.61 6.26 3.77
N GLY A 121 7.68 7.21 4.72
CA GLY A 121 8.84 8.09 4.82
C GLY A 121 9.13 8.85 3.52
N ASP A 122 10.29 8.60 2.91
CA ASP A 122 10.72 9.14 1.61
C ASP A 122 10.34 8.27 0.41
N TYR A 123 9.83 7.06 0.65
CA TYR A 123 9.35 6.15 -0.41
C TYR A 123 7.93 6.53 -0.83
N GLN A 124 7.66 6.50 -2.14
CA GLN A 124 6.32 6.66 -2.71
C GLN A 124 6.10 5.66 -3.83
N ASP A 125 4.91 5.07 -3.87
CA ASP A 125 4.46 4.25 -4.99
C ASP A 125 2.96 4.39 -5.21
N SER A 126 2.54 4.31 -6.46
CA SER A 126 1.15 4.39 -6.85
C SER A 126 0.90 3.71 -8.18
N GLY A 127 -0.32 3.21 -8.36
CA GLY A 127 -0.74 2.64 -9.63
C GLY A 127 -1.92 1.69 -9.53
N TYR A 128 -2.35 1.25 -10.70
CA TYR A 128 -3.32 0.17 -10.83
C TYR A 128 -2.68 -1.17 -10.50
N LEU A 129 -3.45 -2.06 -9.86
CA LEU A 129 -2.95 -3.36 -9.45
C LEU A 129 -2.61 -4.22 -10.66
N THR A 130 -1.39 -4.74 -10.71
CA THR A 130 -1.00 -5.75 -11.71
C THR A 130 -1.38 -7.16 -11.27
N GLY A 131 -1.81 -7.33 -10.02
CA GLY A 131 -2.44 -8.53 -9.46
C GLY A 131 -3.04 -8.26 -8.09
N GLY A 132 -3.97 -9.11 -7.64
CA GLY A 132 -4.67 -8.94 -6.37
C GLY A 132 -6.00 -8.20 -6.50
N ASN A 133 -6.52 -7.73 -5.36
CA ASN A 133 -7.85 -7.16 -5.21
C ASN A 133 -7.98 -6.31 -3.93
N ILE A 134 -8.63 -5.15 -4.02
CA ILE A 134 -9.01 -4.24 -2.94
C ILE A 134 -10.54 -4.25 -2.85
N GLN A 135 -11.08 -4.30 -1.64
CA GLN A 135 -12.50 -4.40 -1.38
C GLN A 135 -12.93 -3.38 -0.35
N LEU A 136 -13.88 -2.55 -0.75
CA LEU A 136 -14.57 -1.63 0.14
C LEU A 136 -15.80 -2.32 0.72
N HIS A 137 -15.79 -2.51 2.04
CA HIS A 137 -16.89 -3.19 2.72
C HIS A 137 -17.93 -2.19 3.19
N LYS A 138 -19.20 -2.53 2.99
CA LYS A 138 -20.30 -1.84 3.66
C LYS A 138 -20.23 -2.17 5.16
N LYS A 139 -20.65 -1.22 5.99
CA LYS A 139 -20.83 -1.41 7.43
C LYS A 139 -21.99 -2.40 7.62
N ASP A 140 -21.73 -3.48 8.34
CA ASP A 140 -22.74 -4.46 8.75
C ASP A 140 -23.86 -3.82 9.59
#